data_AF-A0A1W9M0C8-F1
#
_entry.id   AF-A0A1W9M0C8-F1
#
_cell.length_a   1.000
_cell.length_b   1.000
_cell.length_c   1.000
_cell.angle_alpha   90.00
_cell.angle_beta   90.00
_cell.angle_gamma   90.00
#
_symmetry.space_group_name_H-M   'P 1'
#
loop_
_entity.id
_entity.type
_entity.pdbx_description
1 polymer ?
#
loop_
_entity_poly.entity_id
_entity_poly.type
_entity_poly.pdbx_seq_one_letter_code
_entity_poly.pdbx_strand_id
1 'polypeptide(L)'
;LTCSIFAPLQDVLDRSGLVREKIDYCLMVGGSCFIPQLVEPLQDFFINAQILIDKKNIQTAVAKGAAYHAFALAVNGKGLIQPVCSDTISIKTSDGLIDLVNRGELLPYPCDGSFEYTERLAIPQTIGFEKLDLRVEIVAKEDDRILHSRIWEIEGPVNKGDKLSLNYRYNQNQIIELTLNLKNDISSQPFGMKIEKPLTNVVYREVKKSKIEEIEEDLKSGKIPKSQHFEKMTELARLYADIKQHEKAIDYLRTLLLAKNRPDPYILNLMGIYAGEIGDLEKEEKYYREAANASSWAIPLFNLALSKKRQKQINQAVELIDQAIKKDVQAPYLVLRAQLSEAMRNKDERDKYLEEAFSEFKDTADLDDWELGWYLTAAVMAKDKDKEKEANTEQLKRSRGASESMQAGMLPISSRELQIRGL
;
A
#
# COMPACT_ATOMS: atom_id res chain seq x y z
N LEU A 1 -8.91 14.09 2.99
CA LEU A 1 -9.87 13.70 1.94
C LEU A 1 -9.65 12.21 1.65
N THR A 2 -10.16 11.33 2.52
CA THR A 2 -9.58 10.00 2.71
C THR A 2 -10.53 8.82 2.44
N CYS A 3 -11.70 9.09 1.82
CA CYS A 3 -12.59 8.10 1.21
C CYS A 3 -13.45 8.79 0.13
N SER A 4 -12.83 9.22 -0.98
CA SER A 4 -13.57 9.80 -2.11
C SER A 4 -14.08 8.68 -3.02
N ILE A 5 -15.38 8.70 -3.34
CA ILE A 5 -15.98 7.79 -4.35
C ILE A 5 -15.39 8.02 -5.75
N PHE A 6 -14.77 9.19 -5.98
CA PHE A 6 -14.19 9.57 -7.27
C PHE A 6 -12.77 9.05 -7.46
N ALA A 7 -12.02 8.78 -6.39
CA ALA A 7 -10.67 8.25 -6.49
C ALA A 7 -10.60 6.95 -7.31
N PRO A 8 -11.43 5.91 -7.04
CA PRO A 8 -11.45 4.71 -7.87
C PRO A 8 -11.98 4.97 -9.30
N LEU A 9 -12.86 5.95 -9.50
CA LEU A 9 -13.35 6.30 -10.83
C LEU A 9 -12.27 6.97 -11.68
N GLN A 10 -11.48 7.86 -11.08
CA GLN A 10 -10.35 8.51 -11.74
C GLN A 10 -9.27 7.50 -12.11
N ASP A 11 -8.92 6.58 -11.20
CA ASP A 11 -7.98 5.50 -11.47
C ASP A 11 -8.41 4.64 -12.67
N VAL A 12 -9.71 4.30 -12.76
CA VAL A 12 -10.24 3.55 -13.92
C VAL A 12 -10.22 4.37 -15.22
N LEU A 13 -10.50 5.68 -15.17
CA LEU A 13 -10.39 6.56 -16.34
C LEU A 13 -8.95 6.65 -16.85
N ASP A 14 -8.01 6.87 -15.93
CA ASP A 14 -6.58 6.95 -16.25
C ASP A 14 -6.08 5.63 -16.89
N ARG A 15 -6.47 4.48 -16.31
CA ARG A 15 -6.15 3.14 -16.83
C ARG A 15 -6.88 2.75 -18.10
N SER A 16 -8.03 3.36 -18.40
CA SER A 16 -8.72 3.14 -19.68
C SER A 16 -8.23 4.09 -20.78
N GLY A 17 -7.52 5.16 -20.41
CA GLY A 17 -7.15 6.23 -21.34
C GLY A 17 -8.36 7.04 -21.82
N LEU A 18 -9.51 6.89 -21.14
CA LEU A 18 -10.73 7.63 -21.43
C LEU A 18 -10.80 8.86 -20.55
N VAL A 19 -11.38 9.93 -21.08
CA VAL A 19 -11.78 11.10 -20.30
C VAL A 19 -13.25 10.98 -19.89
N ARG A 20 -13.63 11.57 -18.76
CA ARG A 20 -15.00 11.48 -18.21
C ARG A 20 -16.08 11.90 -19.21
N GLU A 21 -15.79 12.83 -20.12
CA GLU A 21 -16.70 13.32 -21.17
C GLU A 21 -16.97 12.27 -22.25
N LYS A 22 -16.17 11.20 -22.34
CA LYS A 22 -16.36 10.08 -23.27
C LYS A 22 -17.24 8.98 -22.71
N ILE A 23 -17.75 9.12 -21.49
CA ILE A 23 -18.66 8.15 -20.88
C ILE A 23 -20.08 8.51 -21.25
N ASP A 24 -20.75 7.64 -22.02
CA ASP A 24 -22.15 7.85 -22.46
C ASP A 24 -23.18 7.35 -21.45
N TYR A 25 -22.82 6.35 -20.63
CA TYR A 25 -23.73 5.72 -19.67
C TYR A 25 -23.03 5.39 -18.37
N CYS A 26 -23.70 5.63 -17.24
CA CYS A 26 -23.25 5.21 -15.91
C CYS A 26 -24.34 4.34 -15.27
N LEU A 27 -24.10 3.03 -15.19
CA LEU A 27 -25.04 2.09 -14.61
C LEU A 27 -24.83 1.96 -13.10
N MET A 28 -25.84 2.35 -12.33
CA MET A 28 -25.81 2.30 -10.87
C MET A 28 -26.34 0.95 -10.36
N VAL A 29 -25.51 0.21 -9.63
CA VAL A 29 -25.83 -1.14 -9.13
C VAL A 29 -25.45 -1.27 -7.65
N GLY A 30 -26.27 -1.98 -6.88
CA GLY A 30 -26.08 -2.17 -5.44
C GLY A 30 -26.95 -1.24 -4.58
N GLY A 31 -27.21 -1.63 -3.33
CA GLY A 31 -28.17 -0.94 -2.45
C GLY A 31 -27.80 0.52 -2.15
N SER A 32 -26.50 0.83 -2.03
CA SER A 32 -26.02 2.19 -1.76
C SER A 32 -26.31 3.18 -2.89
N CYS A 33 -26.60 2.69 -4.10
CA CYS A 33 -26.97 3.53 -5.24
C CYS A 33 -28.35 4.18 -5.11
N PHE A 34 -29.13 3.88 -4.06
CA PHE A 34 -30.35 4.60 -3.72
C PHE A 34 -30.11 5.94 -3.01
N ILE A 35 -28.90 6.20 -2.52
CA ILE A 35 -28.58 7.40 -1.74
C ILE A 35 -28.48 8.58 -2.71
N PRO A 36 -29.39 9.59 -2.67
CA PRO A 36 -29.35 10.72 -3.60
C PRO A 36 -28.03 11.49 -3.55
N GLN A 37 -27.44 11.61 -2.36
CA GLN A 37 -26.14 12.25 -2.13
C GLN A 37 -24.97 11.54 -2.80
N LEU A 38 -25.17 10.30 -3.29
CA LEU A 38 -24.20 9.57 -4.10
C LEU A 38 -24.46 9.79 -5.60
N VAL A 39 -25.74 9.81 -6.01
CA VAL A 39 -26.16 9.89 -7.41
C VAL A 39 -25.90 11.28 -8.01
N GLU A 40 -26.26 12.35 -7.30
CA GLU A 40 -26.11 13.72 -7.81
C GLU A 40 -24.63 14.06 -8.10
N PRO A 41 -23.67 13.80 -7.19
CA PRO A 41 -22.27 14.10 -7.49
C PRO A 41 -21.66 13.23 -8.62
N LEU A 42 -22.19 12.02 -8.84
CA LEU A 42 -21.76 11.18 -9.96
C LEU A 42 -22.27 11.70 -11.31
N GLN A 43 -23.46 12.29 -11.32
CA GLN A 43 -24.01 12.95 -12.51
C GLN A 43 -23.17 14.18 -12.88
N ASP A 44 -22.73 14.95 -11.90
CA ASP A 44 -21.79 16.07 -12.12
C ASP A 44 -20.41 15.59 -12.58
N PHE A 45 -19.94 14.46 -12.06
CA PHE A 45 -18.65 13.88 -12.41
C PHE A 45 -18.63 13.36 -13.86
N PHE A 46 -19.70 12.69 -14.32
CA PHE A 46 -19.85 12.20 -15.68
C PHE A 46 -20.88 13.02 -16.46
N ILE A 47 -20.51 14.26 -16.81
CA ILE A 47 -21.43 15.27 -17.36
C ILE A 47 -22.21 14.83 -18.62
N ASN A 48 -21.63 13.95 -19.43
CA ASN A 48 -22.26 13.44 -20.67
C ASN A 48 -22.96 12.09 -20.46
N ALA A 49 -22.77 11.44 -19.32
CA ALA A 49 -23.29 10.11 -19.10
C ALA A 49 -24.75 10.17 -18.66
N GLN A 50 -25.58 9.34 -19.30
CA GLN A 50 -26.89 9.04 -18.76
C GLN A 50 -26.74 8.10 -17.56
N ILE A 51 -27.18 8.56 -16.38
CA ILE A 51 -27.27 7.70 -15.19
C ILE A 51 -28.43 6.72 -15.36
N LEU A 52 -28.13 5.42 -15.32
CA LEU A 52 -29.09 4.34 -15.44
C LEU A 52 -29.29 3.65 -14.08
N ILE A 53 -30.54 3.59 -13.60
CA ILE A 53 -30.89 2.91 -12.35
C ILE A 53 -32.13 2.04 -12.57
N ASP A 54 -31.98 0.71 -12.49
CA ASP A 54 -33.15 -0.19 -12.45
C ASP A 54 -33.67 -0.27 -11.01
N LYS A 55 -34.53 0.69 -10.64
CA LYS A 55 -35.11 0.78 -9.29
C LYS A 55 -35.86 -0.49 -8.86
N LYS A 56 -36.41 -1.28 -9.80
CA LYS A 56 -37.18 -2.48 -9.49
C LYS A 56 -36.28 -3.70 -9.26
N ASN A 57 -35.15 -3.78 -9.95
CA ASN A 57 -34.29 -4.96 -9.91
C ASN A 57 -32.86 -4.69 -9.43
N ILE A 58 -32.55 -3.54 -8.83
CA ILE A 58 -31.17 -3.15 -8.50
C ILE A 58 -30.41 -4.21 -7.68
N GLN A 59 -31.09 -4.91 -6.78
CA GLN A 59 -30.50 -5.96 -5.94
C GLN A 59 -30.22 -7.24 -6.73
N THR A 60 -30.94 -7.48 -7.82
CA THR A 60 -30.80 -8.67 -8.68
C THR A 60 -30.08 -8.38 -10.00
N ALA A 61 -29.77 -7.11 -10.29
CA ALA A 61 -29.16 -6.69 -11.55
C ALA A 61 -27.83 -7.42 -11.84
N VAL A 62 -26.97 -7.57 -10.82
CA VAL A 62 -25.71 -8.33 -10.93
C VAL A 62 -25.99 -9.80 -11.27
N ALA A 63 -26.86 -10.45 -10.51
CA ALA A 63 -27.20 -11.87 -10.71
C ALA A 63 -27.83 -12.12 -12.08
N LYS A 64 -28.71 -11.22 -12.55
CA LYS A 64 -29.29 -11.28 -13.90
C LYS A 64 -28.22 -11.11 -14.97
N GLY A 65 -27.33 -10.12 -14.84
CA GLY A 65 -26.22 -9.92 -15.77
C GLY A 65 -25.31 -11.15 -15.85
N ALA A 66 -24.98 -11.74 -14.71
CA ALA A 66 -24.22 -12.99 -14.63
C ALA A 66 -24.96 -14.16 -15.30
N ALA A 67 -26.27 -14.29 -15.08
CA ALA A 67 -27.09 -15.33 -15.73
C ALA A 67 -27.14 -15.16 -17.26
N TYR A 68 -27.31 -13.94 -17.77
CA TYR A 68 -27.26 -13.67 -19.21
C TYR A 68 -25.88 -13.95 -19.80
N HIS A 69 -24.81 -13.57 -19.09
CA HIS A 69 -23.45 -13.84 -19.51
C HIS A 69 -23.16 -15.35 -19.54
N ALA A 70 -23.57 -16.09 -18.51
CA ALA A 70 -23.43 -17.54 -18.44
C ALA A 70 -24.25 -18.25 -19.54
N PHE A 71 -25.47 -17.77 -19.82
CA PHE A 71 -26.28 -18.27 -20.93
C PHE A 71 -25.59 -18.03 -22.29
N ALA A 72 -25.04 -16.84 -22.52
CA ALA A 72 -24.30 -16.54 -23.74
C ALA A 72 -23.07 -17.44 -23.91
N LEU A 73 -22.32 -17.69 -22.83
CA LEU A 73 -21.21 -18.64 -22.83
C LEU A 73 -21.67 -20.06 -23.17
N ALA A 74 -22.77 -20.52 -22.56
CA ALA A 74 -23.28 -21.87 -22.77
C ALA A 74 -23.78 -22.11 -24.21
N VAL A 75 -24.39 -21.10 -24.84
CA VAL A 75 -24.94 -21.23 -26.19
C VAL A 75 -23.91 -20.94 -27.28
N ASN A 76 -23.06 -19.93 -27.09
CA ASN A 76 -22.19 -19.40 -28.15
C ASN A 76 -20.69 -19.64 -27.90
N GLY A 77 -20.31 -20.18 -26.74
CA GLY A 77 -18.91 -20.27 -26.29
C GLY A 77 -18.28 -18.91 -25.97
N LYS A 78 -19.04 -17.80 -26.01
CA LYS A 78 -18.56 -16.44 -25.82
C LYS A 78 -19.50 -15.64 -24.92
N GLY A 79 -18.92 -14.98 -23.92
CA GLY A 79 -19.66 -14.11 -23.01
C GLY A 79 -20.03 -12.76 -23.64
N LEU A 80 -20.99 -12.07 -23.02
CA LEU A 80 -21.44 -10.73 -23.46
C LEU A 80 -20.38 -9.64 -23.28
N ILE A 81 -19.48 -9.84 -22.31
CA ILE A 81 -18.40 -8.91 -21.98
C ILE A 81 -17.10 -9.71 -22.10
N GLN A 82 -16.14 -9.20 -22.85
CA GLN A 82 -14.83 -9.84 -22.97
C GLN A 82 -13.83 -9.12 -22.06
N PRO A 83 -13.19 -9.85 -21.13
CA PRO A 83 -12.17 -9.25 -20.29
C PRO A 83 -10.95 -8.85 -21.13
N VAL A 84 -10.28 -7.78 -20.73
CA VAL A 84 -9.04 -7.28 -21.34
C VAL A 84 -7.96 -7.11 -20.28
N CYS A 85 -6.69 -7.15 -20.68
CA CYS A 85 -5.56 -6.80 -19.83
C CYS A 85 -5.52 -5.27 -19.65
N SER A 86 -5.73 -4.76 -18.42
CA SER A 86 -5.87 -3.31 -18.19
C SER A 86 -4.55 -2.53 -18.25
N ASP A 87 -3.46 -3.19 -17.85
CA ASP A 87 -2.09 -2.68 -17.81
C ASP A 87 -1.19 -3.73 -18.49
N THR A 88 -0.03 -3.34 -19.02
CA THR A 88 0.92 -4.26 -19.62
C THR A 88 1.61 -5.06 -18.52
N ILE A 89 1.41 -6.37 -18.50
CA ILE A 89 2.08 -7.28 -17.57
C ILE A 89 3.47 -7.59 -18.13
N SER A 90 4.51 -7.31 -17.34
CA SER A 90 5.91 -7.52 -17.71
C SER A 90 6.65 -8.33 -16.66
N ILE A 91 7.71 -9.03 -17.07
CA ILE A 91 8.70 -9.61 -16.16
C ILE A 91 9.92 -8.69 -16.09
N LYS A 92 10.42 -8.45 -14.87
CA LYS A 92 11.59 -7.60 -14.62
C LYS A 92 12.89 -8.38 -14.84
N THR A 93 13.82 -7.75 -15.54
CA THR A 93 15.20 -8.23 -15.75
C THR A 93 16.18 -7.16 -15.25
N SER A 94 17.46 -7.50 -15.10
CA SER A 94 18.50 -6.50 -14.79
C SER A 94 18.63 -5.42 -15.86
N ASP A 95 18.23 -5.73 -17.09
CA ASP A 95 18.45 -4.90 -18.28
C ASP A 95 17.18 -4.17 -18.73
N GLY A 96 16.08 -4.31 -17.98
CA GLY A 96 14.79 -3.67 -18.25
C GLY A 96 13.60 -4.61 -18.12
N LEU A 97 12.47 -4.19 -18.71
CA LEU A 97 11.22 -4.96 -18.68
C LEU A 97 11.04 -5.78 -19.96
N ILE A 98 10.52 -6.98 -19.81
CA ILE A 98 10.08 -7.83 -20.93
C ILE A 98 8.57 -7.99 -20.84
N ASP A 99 7.85 -7.38 -21.80
CA ASP A 99 6.40 -7.46 -21.89
C ASP A 99 5.96 -8.90 -22.16
N LEU A 100 5.00 -9.38 -21.35
CA LEU A 100 4.37 -10.69 -21.47
C LEU A 100 2.97 -10.56 -22.08
N VAL A 101 2.12 -9.71 -21.51
CA VAL A 101 0.76 -9.47 -22.00
C VAL A 101 0.54 -7.97 -22.11
N ASN A 102 0.28 -7.47 -23.31
CA ASN A 102 0.12 -6.04 -23.54
C ASN A 102 -1.22 -5.52 -23.00
N ARG A 103 -1.24 -4.24 -22.62
CA ARG A 103 -2.47 -3.53 -22.34
C ARG A 103 -3.42 -3.58 -23.55
N GLY A 104 -4.69 -3.87 -23.27
CA GLY A 104 -5.75 -3.98 -24.28
C GLY A 104 -5.89 -5.37 -24.91
N GLU A 105 -4.99 -6.32 -24.63
CA GLU A 105 -5.13 -7.70 -25.11
C GLU A 105 -6.40 -8.34 -24.55
N LEU A 106 -7.15 -9.05 -25.42
CA LEU A 106 -8.33 -9.80 -25.03
C LEU A 106 -7.91 -11.01 -24.18
N LEU A 107 -8.71 -11.33 -23.17
CA LEU A 107 -8.52 -12.52 -22.34
C LEU A 107 -9.50 -13.64 -22.77
N PRO A 108 -9.04 -14.89 -22.87
CA PRO A 108 -7.72 -15.38 -22.44
C PRO A 108 -6.61 -14.95 -23.40
N TYR A 109 -5.39 -14.84 -22.88
CA TYR A 109 -4.17 -14.65 -23.66
C TYR A 109 -3.23 -15.86 -23.42
N PRO A 110 -2.82 -16.59 -24.46
CA PRO A 110 -3.29 -16.50 -25.85
C PRO A 110 -4.81 -16.78 -26.01
N CYS A 111 -5.38 -16.36 -27.14
CA CYS A 111 -6.82 -16.39 -27.39
C CYS A 111 -7.45 -17.79 -27.40
N ASP A 112 -6.65 -18.83 -27.66
CA ASP A 112 -7.04 -20.24 -27.60
C ASP A 112 -6.92 -20.86 -26.20
N GLY A 113 -6.43 -20.09 -25.21
CA GLY A 113 -6.23 -20.55 -23.83
C GLY A 113 -5.00 -21.43 -23.61
N SER A 114 -4.15 -21.58 -24.64
CA SER A 114 -2.87 -22.27 -24.56
C SER A 114 -1.85 -21.50 -23.70
N PHE A 115 -0.59 -21.95 -23.68
CA PHE A 115 0.50 -21.20 -23.07
C PHE A 115 1.33 -20.55 -24.17
N GLU A 116 1.59 -19.25 -24.02
CA GLU A 116 2.56 -18.53 -24.82
C GLU A 116 3.99 -18.90 -24.38
N TYR A 117 4.93 -18.88 -25.31
CA TYR A 117 6.30 -19.34 -25.09
C TYR A 117 7.33 -18.24 -25.36
N THR A 118 8.33 -18.08 -24.49
CA THR A 118 9.46 -17.16 -24.73
C THR A 118 10.76 -17.65 -24.10
N GLU A 119 11.89 -17.38 -24.77
CA GLU A 119 13.26 -17.64 -24.29
C GLU A 119 14.06 -16.34 -24.10
N ARG A 120 13.36 -15.22 -23.88
CA ARG A 120 13.96 -13.89 -23.76
C ARG A 120 14.71 -13.64 -22.44
N LEU A 121 14.76 -14.64 -21.56
CA LEU A 121 15.36 -14.60 -20.23
C LEU A 121 16.58 -15.53 -20.18
N ALA A 122 17.60 -15.14 -19.43
CA ALA A 122 18.77 -15.97 -19.20
C ALA A 122 19.35 -15.82 -17.79
N ILE A 123 20.16 -16.79 -17.39
CA ILE A 123 20.86 -16.82 -16.11
C ILE A 123 21.83 -15.65 -16.00
N PRO A 124 21.78 -14.86 -14.90
CA PRO A 124 22.58 -13.64 -14.77
C PRO A 124 24.05 -13.90 -14.40
N GLN A 125 24.37 -15.06 -13.83
CA GLN A 125 25.71 -15.39 -13.32
C GLN A 125 26.03 -16.89 -13.44
N THR A 126 27.29 -17.21 -13.75
CA THR A 126 27.80 -18.59 -13.70
C THR A 126 28.01 -19.04 -12.25
N ILE A 127 27.45 -20.19 -11.89
CA ILE A 127 27.67 -20.87 -10.60
C ILE A 127 28.08 -22.33 -10.83
N GLY A 128 28.95 -22.84 -9.96
CA GLY A 128 29.42 -24.23 -10.00
C GLY A 128 28.46 -25.18 -9.30
N PHE A 129 28.76 -25.56 -8.06
CA PHE A 129 27.90 -26.46 -7.25
C PHE A 129 27.10 -25.72 -6.16
N GLU A 130 27.12 -24.39 -6.20
CA GLU A 130 26.37 -23.54 -5.29
C GLU A 130 24.91 -23.38 -5.77
N LYS A 131 24.09 -22.71 -4.97
CA LYS A 131 22.72 -22.31 -5.35
C LYS A 131 22.71 -20.88 -5.86
N LEU A 132 21.88 -20.61 -6.86
CA LEU A 132 21.58 -19.28 -7.36
C LEU A 132 20.13 -18.93 -6.99
N ASP A 133 19.96 -17.87 -6.19
CA ASP A 133 18.65 -17.31 -5.91
C ASP A 133 18.24 -16.37 -7.04
N LEU A 134 17.46 -16.89 -7.99
CA LEU A 134 16.94 -16.10 -9.10
C LEU A 134 15.58 -15.49 -8.73
N ARG A 135 15.49 -14.15 -8.72
CA ARG A 135 14.25 -13.43 -8.41
C ARG A 135 13.37 -13.30 -9.66
N VAL A 136 12.18 -13.86 -9.60
CA VAL A 136 11.15 -13.76 -10.64
C VAL A 136 10.11 -12.73 -10.22
N GLU A 137 10.14 -11.56 -10.85
CA GLU A 137 9.35 -10.39 -10.48
C GLU A 137 8.43 -9.97 -11.64
N ILE A 138 7.12 -9.96 -11.39
CA ILE A 138 6.09 -9.56 -12.34
C ILE A 138 5.58 -8.17 -11.95
N VAL A 139 5.54 -7.26 -12.92
CA VAL A 139 5.19 -5.86 -12.71
C VAL A 139 4.11 -5.40 -13.70
N ALA A 140 3.33 -4.38 -13.33
CA ALA A 140 2.59 -3.56 -14.27
C ALA A 140 3.54 -2.49 -14.82
N LYS A 141 3.66 -2.42 -16.14
CA LYS A 141 4.65 -1.57 -16.81
C LYS A 141 4.39 -0.08 -16.64
N GLU A 142 3.12 0.31 -16.61
CA GLU A 142 2.66 1.70 -16.66
C GLU A 142 3.11 2.51 -15.44
N ASP A 143 3.24 1.88 -14.27
CA ASP A 143 3.62 2.49 -13.00
C ASP A 143 4.76 1.74 -12.27
N ASP A 144 5.42 0.77 -12.92
CA ASP A 144 6.42 -0.17 -12.34
C ASP A 144 5.91 -0.86 -11.05
N ARG A 145 4.58 -0.99 -10.90
CA ARG A 145 3.98 -1.60 -9.71
C ARG A 145 4.25 -3.10 -9.69
N ILE A 146 4.89 -3.58 -8.63
CA ILE A 146 5.10 -5.01 -8.40
C ILE A 146 3.73 -5.69 -8.20
N LEU A 147 3.44 -6.66 -9.07
CA LEU A 147 2.25 -7.50 -9.01
C LEU A 147 2.54 -8.79 -8.24
N HIS A 148 3.75 -9.34 -8.40
CA HIS A 148 4.22 -10.50 -7.66
C HIS A 148 5.76 -10.58 -7.71
N SER A 149 6.37 -11.15 -6.67
CA SER A 149 7.81 -11.45 -6.63
C SER A 149 8.05 -12.75 -5.87
N ARG A 150 8.91 -13.63 -6.39
CA ARG A 150 9.31 -14.88 -5.73
C ARG A 150 10.73 -15.27 -6.12
N ILE A 151 11.44 -15.89 -5.20
CA ILE A 151 12.78 -16.45 -5.43
C ILE A 151 12.67 -17.88 -5.94
N TRP A 152 13.37 -18.18 -7.02
CA TRP A 152 13.63 -19.52 -7.51
C TRP A 152 15.07 -19.89 -7.17
N GLU A 153 15.26 -20.82 -6.24
CA GLU A 153 16.57 -21.41 -5.96
C GLU A 153 16.92 -22.39 -7.08
N ILE A 154 17.98 -22.09 -7.84
CA ILE A 154 18.50 -22.92 -8.92
C ILE A 154 19.77 -23.62 -8.41
N GLU A 155 19.78 -24.94 -8.47
CA GLU A 155 20.98 -25.73 -8.18
C GLU A 155 21.93 -25.67 -9.39
N GLY A 156 23.21 -25.38 -9.14
CA GLY A 156 24.23 -25.44 -10.19
C GLY A 156 24.56 -26.87 -10.63
N PRO A 157 25.28 -27.04 -11.75
CA PRO A 157 25.96 -25.99 -12.51
C PRO A 157 25.09 -25.31 -13.56
N VAL A 158 25.14 -23.97 -13.56
CA VAL A 158 24.57 -23.12 -14.62
C VAL A 158 25.53 -22.01 -15.01
N ASN A 159 25.54 -21.63 -16.28
CA ASN A 159 26.38 -20.57 -16.81
C ASN A 159 25.57 -19.29 -17.02
N LYS A 160 26.23 -18.13 -16.83
CA LYS A 160 25.69 -16.85 -17.28
C LYS A 160 25.32 -16.96 -18.76
N GLY A 161 24.10 -16.57 -19.09
CA GLY A 161 23.57 -16.64 -20.45
C GLY A 161 22.82 -17.93 -20.78
N ASP A 162 22.82 -18.94 -19.90
CA ASP A 162 21.98 -20.12 -20.07
C ASP A 162 20.51 -19.69 -20.14
N LYS A 163 19.82 -20.15 -21.18
CA LYS A 163 18.47 -19.68 -21.49
C LYS A 163 17.44 -20.27 -20.54
N LEU A 164 16.52 -19.42 -20.12
CA LEU A 164 15.31 -19.81 -19.42
C LEU A 164 14.16 -19.88 -20.42
N SER A 165 13.43 -20.99 -20.39
CA SER A 165 12.18 -21.14 -21.12
C SER A 165 11.02 -20.75 -20.22
N LEU A 166 10.18 -19.85 -20.71
CA LEU A 166 9.04 -19.30 -20.00
C LEU A 166 7.77 -19.64 -20.76
N ASN A 167 6.90 -20.43 -20.12
CA ASN A 167 5.53 -20.65 -20.57
C ASN A 167 4.60 -19.81 -19.70
N TYR A 168 3.68 -19.07 -20.31
CA TYR A 168 2.75 -18.23 -19.56
C TYR A 168 1.41 -18.07 -20.26
N ARG A 169 0.35 -17.85 -19.48
CA ARG A 169 -0.97 -17.48 -19.99
C ARG A 169 -1.69 -16.59 -19.00
N TYR A 170 -2.69 -15.87 -19.49
CA TYR A 170 -3.56 -15.04 -18.67
C TYR A 170 -5.01 -15.31 -19.03
N ASN A 171 -5.76 -15.99 -18.16
CA ASN A 171 -7.09 -16.51 -18.53
C ASN A 171 -8.24 -15.50 -18.29
N GLN A 172 -9.45 -15.86 -18.72
CA GLN A 172 -10.65 -15.03 -18.59
C GLN A 172 -11.05 -14.70 -17.13
N ASN A 173 -10.61 -15.52 -16.17
CA ASN A 173 -10.81 -15.28 -14.75
C ASN A 173 -9.72 -14.36 -14.15
N GLN A 174 -8.90 -13.74 -15.00
CA GLN A 174 -7.78 -12.90 -14.62
C GLN A 174 -6.77 -13.63 -13.73
N ILE A 175 -6.44 -14.88 -14.07
CA ILE A 175 -5.37 -15.64 -13.42
C ILE A 175 -4.19 -15.75 -14.37
N ILE A 176 -3.01 -15.27 -13.94
CA ILE A 176 -1.75 -15.52 -14.63
C ILE A 176 -1.22 -16.86 -14.14
N GLU A 177 -0.88 -17.73 -15.08
CA GLU A 177 -0.13 -18.96 -14.84
C GLU A 177 1.20 -18.85 -15.58
N LEU A 178 2.29 -19.14 -14.88
CA LEU A 178 3.64 -18.97 -15.40
C LEU A 178 4.53 -20.13 -14.94
N THR A 179 5.29 -20.70 -15.86
CA THR A 179 6.24 -21.79 -15.60
C THR A 179 7.57 -21.49 -16.25
N LEU A 180 8.63 -21.47 -15.44
CA LEU A 180 10.02 -21.30 -15.87
C LEU A 180 10.78 -22.64 -15.79
N ASN A 181 11.64 -22.89 -16.77
CA ASN A 181 12.58 -24.03 -16.77
C ASN A 181 13.93 -23.62 -17.35
N LEU A 182 15.00 -24.26 -16.87
CA LEU A 182 16.29 -24.25 -17.53
C LEU A 182 16.19 -25.04 -18.84
N LYS A 183 16.48 -24.41 -19.99
CA LYS A 183 16.22 -25.02 -21.30
C LYS A 183 16.99 -26.33 -21.53
N ASN A 184 18.21 -26.41 -21.02
CA ASN A 184 19.10 -27.55 -21.25
C ASN A 184 19.09 -28.57 -20.12
N ASP A 185 18.26 -28.38 -19.09
CA ASP A 185 18.19 -29.26 -17.94
C ASP A 185 16.76 -29.81 -17.73
N ILE A 186 16.52 -30.98 -18.34
CA ILE A 186 15.27 -31.73 -18.26
C ILE A 186 15.04 -32.31 -16.85
N SER A 187 16.07 -32.35 -16.00
CA SER A 187 15.97 -32.86 -14.63
C SER A 187 15.60 -31.79 -13.60
N SER A 188 15.76 -30.52 -13.95
CA SER A 188 15.38 -29.40 -13.09
C SER A 188 13.86 -29.37 -12.86
N GLN A 189 13.44 -29.16 -11.61
CA GLN A 189 12.01 -28.98 -11.34
C GLN A 189 11.53 -27.63 -11.91
N PRO A 190 10.39 -27.62 -12.63
CA PRO A 190 9.80 -26.38 -13.14
C PRO A 190 9.46 -25.44 -11.99
N PHE A 191 9.78 -24.15 -12.15
CA PHE A 191 9.32 -23.12 -11.24
C PHE A 191 7.98 -22.56 -11.69
N GLY A 192 6.93 -22.87 -10.93
CA GLY A 192 5.56 -22.45 -11.22
C GLY A 192 5.07 -21.28 -10.36
N MET A 193 4.35 -20.35 -10.97
CA MET A 193 3.63 -19.27 -10.30
C MET A 193 2.18 -19.19 -10.80
N LYS A 194 1.27 -18.92 -9.87
CA LYS A 194 -0.14 -18.60 -10.15
C LYS A 194 -0.47 -17.31 -9.43
N ILE A 195 -0.92 -16.29 -10.17
CA ILE A 195 -1.24 -14.96 -9.65
C ILE A 195 -2.70 -14.67 -10.00
N GLU A 196 -3.54 -14.50 -8.98
CA GLU A 196 -4.96 -14.23 -9.16
C GLU A 196 -5.22 -12.72 -9.11
N LYS A 197 -5.98 -12.20 -10.10
CA LYS A 197 -6.41 -10.80 -10.18
C LYS A 197 -5.26 -9.77 -10.03
N PRO A 198 -4.17 -9.93 -10.80
CA PRO A 198 -2.92 -9.18 -10.61
C PRO A 198 -3.08 -7.66 -10.70
N LEU A 199 -4.03 -7.16 -11.52
CA LEU A 199 -4.19 -5.73 -11.81
C LEU A 199 -5.37 -5.07 -11.06
N THR A 200 -6.29 -5.88 -10.54
CA THR A 200 -7.50 -5.45 -9.84
C THR A 200 -7.34 -5.48 -8.33
N ASN A 201 -6.39 -6.26 -7.81
CA ASN A 201 -6.10 -6.31 -6.39
C ASN A 201 -5.20 -5.15 -5.97
N VAL A 202 -5.72 -4.27 -5.11
CA VAL A 202 -4.90 -3.53 -4.15
C VAL A 202 -4.38 -4.58 -3.16
N VAL A 203 -3.35 -5.34 -3.56
CA VAL A 203 -2.83 -6.56 -2.88
C VAL A 203 -2.70 -6.35 -1.37
N TYR A 204 -2.28 -5.15 -0.97
CA TYR A 204 -2.07 -4.81 0.43
C TYR A 204 -3.37 -4.69 1.26
N ARG A 205 -4.48 -4.25 0.67
CA ARG A 205 -5.77 -4.10 1.39
C ARG A 205 -6.48 -5.43 1.56
N GLU A 206 -6.39 -6.34 0.59
CA GLU A 206 -7.00 -7.68 0.69
C GLU A 206 -6.25 -8.55 1.70
N VAL A 207 -4.91 -8.56 1.69
CA VAL A 207 -4.12 -9.30 2.69
C VAL A 207 -4.45 -8.84 4.12
N LYS A 208 -4.59 -7.53 4.35
CA LYS A 208 -5.00 -7.01 5.67
C LYS A 208 -6.42 -7.41 6.04
N LYS A 209 -7.37 -7.41 5.08
CA LYS A 209 -8.75 -7.87 5.32
C LYS A 209 -8.81 -9.35 5.66
N SER A 210 -8.13 -10.20 4.89
CA SER A 210 -8.06 -11.64 5.18
C SER A 210 -7.45 -11.90 6.56
N LYS A 211 -6.39 -11.16 6.92
CA LYS A 211 -5.77 -11.26 8.26
C LYS A 211 -6.71 -10.78 9.38
N ILE A 212 -7.48 -9.72 9.13
CA ILE A 212 -8.53 -9.27 10.06
C ILE A 212 -9.56 -10.38 10.29
N GLU A 213 -10.09 -10.95 9.21
CA GLU A 213 -11.11 -12.01 9.26
C GLU A 213 -10.59 -13.25 9.99
N GLU A 214 -9.33 -13.63 9.74
CA GLU A 214 -8.66 -14.73 10.44
C GLU A 214 -8.56 -14.49 11.94
N ILE A 215 -8.05 -13.32 12.36
CA ILE A 215 -7.90 -13.01 13.80
C ILE A 215 -9.27 -12.91 14.49
N GLU A 216 -10.28 -12.31 13.83
CA GLU A 216 -11.64 -12.24 14.38
C GLU A 216 -12.24 -13.63 14.60
N GLU A 217 -12.12 -14.54 13.62
CA GLU A 217 -12.64 -15.89 13.73
C GLU A 217 -11.87 -16.73 14.76
N ASP A 218 -10.55 -16.57 14.86
CA ASP A 218 -9.74 -17.26 15.85
C ASP A 218 -10.04 -16.78 17.29
N LEU A 219 -10.34 -15.49 17.48
CA LEU A 219 -10.83 -14.95 18.76
C LEU A 219 -12.21 -15.50 19.11
N LYS A 220 -13.12 -15.55 18.13
CA LYS A 220 -14.51 -16.01 18.30
C LYS A 220 -14.59 -17.51 18.57
N SER A 221 -13.80 -18.31 17.86
CA SER A 221 -13.72 -19.77 18.02
C SER A 221 -12.90 -20.20 19.25
N GLY A 222 -12.23 -19.25 19.93
CA GLY A 222 -11.46 -19.51 21.14
C GLY A 222 -10.10 -20.18 20.89
N LYS A 223 -9.62 -20.20 19.64
CA LYS A 223 -8.28 -20.70 19.31
C LYS A 223 -7.18 -19.83 19.90
N ILE A 224 -7.43 -18.52 20.06
CA ILE A 224 -6.47 -17.61 20.70
C ILE A 224 -6.61 -17.69 22.22
N PRO A 225 -5.55 -18.06 22.97
CA PRO A 225 -5.56 -18.06 24.42
C PRO A 225 -5.82 -16.66 25.00
N LYS A 226 -6.55 -16.56 26.11
CA LYS A 226 -6.85 -15.26 26.78
C LYS A 226 -5.60 -14.42 27.07
N SER A 227 -4.45 -15.05 27.33
CA SER A 227 -3.17 -14.35 27.53
C SER A 227 -2.71 -13.56 26.30
N GLN A 228 -3.09 -13.97 25.09
CA GLN A 228 -2.73 -13.33 23.83
C GLN A 228 -3.82 -12.37 23.32
N HIS A 229 -4.99 -12.30 23.97
CA HIS A 229 -6.09 -11.44 23.53
C HIS A 229 -5.69 -9.97 23.47
N PHE A 230 -4.87 -9.50 24.43
CA PHE A 230 -4.42 -8.12 24.46
C PHE A 230 -3.63 -7.74 23.21
N GLU A 231 -2.65 -8.57 22.84
CA GLU A 231 -1.81 -8.38 21.66
C GLU A 231 -2.64 -8.43 20.38
N LYS A 232 -3.47 -9.47 20.24
CA LYS A 232 -4.27 -9.70 19.02
C LYS A 232 -5.35 -8.65 18.78
N MET A 233 -6.00 -8.17 19.84
CA MET A 233 -6.98 -7.09 19.73
C MET A 233 -6.30 -5.74 19.41
N THR A 234 -5.07 -5.52 19.89
CA THR A 234 -4.29 -4.34 19.53
C THR A 234 -3.84 -4.41 18.06
N GLU A 235 -3.43 -5.60 17.60
CA GLU A 235 -3.14 -5.88 16.19
C GLU A 235 -4.37 -5.61 15.29
N LEU A 236 -5.55 -6.12 15.67
CA LEU A 236 -6.81 -5.85 14.97
C LEU A 236 -7.12 -4.36 14.88
N ALA A 237 -6.97 -3.61 15.97
CA ALA A 237 -7.21 -2.17 15.96
C ALA A 237 -6.31 -1.43 14.95
N ARG A 238 -5.02 -1.82 14.85
CA ARG A 238 -4.12 -1.25 13.83
C ARG A 238 -4.51 -1.65 12.42
N LEU A 239 -4.81 -2.92 12.19
CA LEU A 239 -5.24 -3.41 10.88
C LEU A 239 -6.51 -2.68 10.40
N TYR A 240 -7.46 -2.45 11.30
CA TYR A 240 -8.66 -1.66 11.00
C TYR A 240 -8.35 -0.20 10.68
N ALA A 241 -7.45 0.44 11.45
CA ALA A 241 -7.01 1.80 11.17
C ALA A 241 -6.28 1.92 9.81
N ASP A 242 -5.47 0.92 9.45
CA ASP A 242 -4.75 0.86 8.18
C ASP A 242 -5.70 0.78 6.96
N ILE A 243 -6.84 0.10 7.12
CA ILE A 243 -7.91 0.07 6.11
C ILE A 243 -8.92 1.21 6.28
N LYS A 244 -8.58 2.24 7.07
CA LYS A 244 -9.36 3.46 7.33
C LYS A 244 -10.71 3.25 8.02
N GLN A 245 -10.88 2.13 8.71
CA GLN A 245 -12.03 1.86 9.58
C GLN A 245 -11.72 2.26 11.02
N HIS A 246 -11.49 3.55 11.23
CA HIS A 246 -11.05 4.10 12.52
C HIS A 246 -12.09 3.93 13.64
N GLU A 247 -13.39 4.00 13.36
CA GLU A 247 -14.43 3.75 14.37
C GLU A 247 -14.35 2.33 14.94
N LYS A 248 -14.24 1.33 14.06
CA LYS A 248 -14.08 -0.07 14.45
C LYS A 248 -12.78 -0.28 15.23
N ALA A 249 -11.69 0.37 14.81
CA ALA A 249 -10.43 0.36 15.56
C ALA A 249 -10.60 0.92 17.00
N ILE A 250 -11.32 2.03 17.16
CA ILE A 250 -11.61 2.63 18.48
C ILE A 250 -12.45 1.68 19.35
N ASP A 251 -13.41 0.95 18.78
CA ASP A 251 -14.26 0.03 19.55
C ASP A 251 -13.45 -1.18 20.10
N TYR A 252 -12.50 -1.71 19.31
CA TYR A 252 -11.56 -2.72 19.79
C TYR A 252 -10.70 -2.21 20.96
N LEU A 253 -10.15 -1.00 20.81
CA LEU A 253 -9.35 -0.35 21.86
C LEU A 253 -10.17 -0.05 23.11
N ARG A 254 -11.43 0.39 22.96
CA ARG A 254 -12.33 0.64 24.09
C ARG A 254 -12.63 -0.65 24.85
N THR A 255 -12.86 -1.75 24.14
CA THR A 255 -13.08 -3.07 24.75
C THR A 255 -11.86 -3.51 25.57
N LEU A 256 -10.65 -3.30 25.04
CA LEU A 256 -9.41 -3.59 25.75
C LEU A 256 -9.23 -2.74 27.01
N LEU A 257 -9.52 -1.44 26.92
CA LEU A 257 -9.40 -0.52 28.05
C LEU A 257 -10.37 -0.87 29.17
N LEU A 258 -11.63 -1.21 28.82
CA LEU A 258 -12.64 -1.68 29.78
C LEU A 258 -12.19 -2.98 30.47
N ALA A 259 -11.65 -3.94 29.71
CA ALA A 259 -11.15 -5.20 30.27
C ALA A 259 -9.96 -5.00 31.23
N LYS A 260 -9.10 -4.01 30.97
CA LYS A 260 -7.99 -3.64 31.86
C LYS A 260 -8.45 -2.97 33.16
N ASN A 261 -9.64 -2.35 33.15
CA ASN A 261 -10.22 -1.62 34.28
C ASN A 261 -9.27 -0.58 34.90
N ARG A 262 -8.41 0.03 34.09
CA ARG A 262 -7.53 1.15 34.46
C ARG A 262 -7.10 1.90 33.21
N PRO A 263 -6.77 3.20 33.30
CA PRO A 263 -6.20 3.95 32.18
C PRO A 263 -4.93 3.27 31.65
N ASP A 264 -4.83 3.17 30.33
CA ASP A 264 -3.64 2.68 29.64
C ASP A 264 -3.19 3.77 28.65
N PRO A 265 -2.07 4.46 28.92
CA PRO A 265 -1.62 5.59 28.12
C PRO A 265 -1.46 5.25 26.64
N TYR A 266 -1.00 4.03 26.34
CA TYR A 266 -0.77 3.57 24.98
C TYR A 266 -2.07 3.44 24.20
N ILE A 267 -3.05 2.75 24.78
CA ILE A 267 -4.38 2.58 24.19
C ILE A 267 -5.05 3.94 24.01
N LEU A 268 -5.03 4.80 25.04
CA LEU A 268 -5.64 6.12 25.01
C LEU A 268 -4.99 7.01 23.93
N ASN A 269 -3.67 6.98 23.78
CA ASN A 269 -3.00 7.71 22.70
C ASN A 269 -3.43 7.24 21.31
N LEU A 270 -3.56 5.91 21.08
CA LEU A 270 -4.07 5.38 19.81
C LEU A 270 -5.53 5.78 19.57
N MET A 271 -6.38 5.74 20.59
CA MET A 271 -7.76 6.22 20.49
C MET A 271 -7.82 7.71 20.13
N GLY A 272 -6.92 8.53 20.69
CA GLY A 272 -6.76 9.93 20.32
C GLY A 272 -6.41 10.12 18.84
N ILE A 273 -5.40 9.38 18.35
CA ILE A 273 -4.99 9.42 16.93
C ILE A 273 -6.18 9.08 16.02
N TYR A 274 -6.89 7.99 16.30
CA TYR A 274 -7.99 7.54 15.45
C TYR A 274 -9.22 8.45 15.55
N ALA A 275 -9.48 9.07 16.71
CA ALA A 275 -10.51 10.08 16.86
C ALA A 275 -10.20 11.33 16.01
N GLY A 276 -8.94 11.76 15.96
CA GLY A 276 -8.48 12.83 15.08
C GLY A 276 -8.65 12.50 13.60
N GLU A 277 -8.34 11.26 13.18
CA GLU A 277 -8.50 10.81 11.78
C GLU A 277 -9.96 10.84 11.30
N ILE A 278 -10.95 10.64 12.19
CA ILE A 278 -12.38 10.77 11.87
C ILE A 278 -12.94 12.18 12.10
N GLY A 279 -12.12 13.12 12.59
CA GLY A 279 -12.51 14.50 12.85
C GLY A 279 -13.25 14.74 14.17
N ASP A 280 -13.26 13.77 15.09
CA ASP A 280 -13.84 13.91 16.43
C ASP A 280 -12.81 14.57 17.38
N LEU A 281 -12.70 15.91 17.25
CA LEU A 281 -11.71 16.71 17.99
C LEU A 281 -11.93 16.71 19.50
N GLU A 282 -13.18 16.56 19.95
CA GLU A 282 -13.51 16.49 21.38
C GLU A 282 -12.95 15.20 21.99
N LYS A 283 -13.21 14.05 21.35
CA LYS A 283 -12.66 12.77 21.81
C LYS A 283 -11.14 12.70 21.63
N GLU A 284 -10.60 13.23 20.53
CA GLU A 284 -9.15 13.34 20.31
C GLU A 284 -8.47 14.01 21.52
N GLU A 285 -8.93 15.20 21.90
CA GLU A 285 -8.38 15.94 23.03
C GLU A 285 -8.56 15.20 24.35
N LYS A 286 -9.75 14.66 24.60
CA LYS A 286 -10.05 13.90 25.82
C LYS A 286 -9.06 12.75 26.01
N TYR A 287 -8.87 11.93 24.96
CA TYR A 287 -8.02 10.75 25.05
C TYR A 287 -6.55 11.11 25.23
N TYR A 288 -6.03 12.14 24.55
CA TYR A 288 -4.65 12.58 24.75
C TYR A 288 -4.40 13.12 26.17
N ARG A 289 -5.32 13.91 26.73
CA ARG A 289 -5.20 14.41 28.11
C ARG A 289 -5.24 13.27 29.12
N GLU A 290 -6.14 12.31 28.93
CA GLU A 290 -6.22 11.13 29.81
C GLU A 290 -4.93 10.29 29.74
N ALA A 291 -4.39 10.06 28.55
CA ALA A 291 -3.11 9.37 28.37
C ALA A 291 -1.94 10.10 29.06
N ALA A 292 -1.88 11.42 28.90
CA ALA A 292 -0.84 12.27 29.49
C ALA A 292 -0.93 12.35 31.03
N ASN A 293 -2.12 12.23 31.60
CA ASN A 293 -2.32 12.21 33.04
C ASN A 293 -2.01 10.83 33.65
N ALA A 294 -2.22 9.76 32.88
CA ALA A 294 -1.98 8.39 33.32
C ALA A 294 -0.49 7.99 33.32
N SER A 295 0.42 8.80 32.76
CA SER A 295 1.86 8.48 32.73
C SER A 295 2.78 9.68 32.55
N SER A 296 4.09 9.45 32.76
CA SER A 296 5.15 10.39 32.39
C SER A 296 5.40 10.46 30.88
N TRP A 297 4.71 9.64 30.07
CA TRP A 297 4.90 9.61 28.62
C TRP A 297 4.47 10.94 27.98
N ALA A 298 5.38 11.57 27.25
CA ALA A 298 5.21 12.91 26.69
C ALA A 298 4.48 12.93 25.33
N ILE A 299 4.49 11.82 24.57
CA ILE A 299 3.93 11.73 23.21
C ILE A 299 2.45 12.18 23.12
N PRO A 300 1.54 11.84 24.06
CA PRO A 300 0.16 12.32 23.96
C PRO A 300 0.03 13.84 23.99
N LEU A 301 0.89 14.55 24.74
CA LEU A 301 0.92 16.01 24.77
C LEU A 301 1.47 16.58 23.46
N PHE A 302 2.51 15.96 22.91
CA PHE A 302 3.04 16.29 21.58
C PHE A 302 1.95 16.15 20.49
N ASN A 303 1.22 15.02 20.48
CA ASN A 303 0.15 14.79 19.51
C ASN A 303 -1.00 15.78 19.67
N LEU A 304 -1.37 16.12 20.92
CA LEU A 304 -2.38 17.14 21.18
C LEU A 304 -1.91 18.53 20.72
N ALA A 305 -0.64 18.89 20.93
CA ALA A 305 -0.07 20.13 20.42
C ALA A 305 -0.13 20.21 18.89
N LEU A 306 0.16 19.11 18.18
CA LEU A 306 -0.03 19.02 16.73
C LEU A 306 -1.49 19.25 16.32
N SER A 307 -2.45 18.63 17.02
CA SER A 307 -3.87 18.86 16.73
C SER A 307 -4.24 20.34 16.91
N LYS A 308 -3.82 20.96 18.02
CA LYS A 308 -4.08 22.39 18.29
C LYS A 308 -3.43 23.32 17.27
N LYS A 309 -2.22 23.00 16.81
CA LYS A 309 -1.56 23.71 15.70
C LYS A 309 -2.39 23.63 14.42
N ARG A 310 -2.89 22.44 14.04
CA ARG A 310 -3.76 22.26 12.85
C ARG A 310 -5.06 23.07 12.96
N GLN A 311 -5.58 23.21 14.17
CA GLN A 311 -6.75 24.05 14.48
C GLN A 311 -6.43 25.56 14.57
N LYS A 312 -5.18 25.98 14.28
CA LYS A 312 -4.68 27.36 14.41
C LYS A 312 -4.76 27.93 15.85
N GLN A 313 -4.86 27.06 16.85
CA GLN A 313 -4.84 27.42 18.27
C GLN A 313 -3.38 27.46 18.77
N ILE A 314 -2.61 28.41 18.23
CA ILE A 314 -1.14 28.43 18.39
C ILE A 314 -0.71 28.53 19.86
N ASN A 315 -1.33 29.40 20.66
CA ASN A 315 -0.96 29.57 22.08
C ASN A 315 -1.19 28.28 22.90
N GLN A 316 -2.31 27.59 22.67
CA GLN A 316 -2.57 26.31 23.34
C GLN A 316 -1.58 25.23 22.89
N ALA A 317 -1.24 25.21 21.59
CA ALA A 317 -0.23 24.28 21.08
C ALA A 317 1.13 24.52 21.75
N VAL A 318 1.52 25.78 21.96
CA VAL A 318 2.76 26.17 22.67
C VAL A 318 2.75 25.67 24.11
N GLU A 319 1.68 25.92 24.86
CA GLU A 319 1.56 25.45 26.25
C GLU A 319 1.69 23.93 26.37
N LEU A 320 1.10 23.19 25.42
CA LEU A 320 1.12 21.73 25.41
C LEU A 320 2.47 21.16 25.03
N ILE A 321 3.13 21.71 24.01
CA ILE A 321 4.46 21.24 23.61
C ILE A 321 5.50 21.58 24.67
N ASP A 322 5.39 22.74 25.34
CA ASP A 322 6.29 23.10 26.44
C ASP A 322 6.11 22.15 27.62
N GLN A 323 4.89 21.66 27.87
CA GLN A 323 4.65 20.59 28.84
C GLN A 323 5.26 19.26 28.41
N ALA A 324 5.20 18.91 27.12
CA ALA A 324 5.83 17.70 26.60
C ALA A 324 7.36 17.75 26.75
N ILE A 325 7.99 18.87 26.35
CA ILE A 325 9.44 19.12 26.48
C ILE A 325 9.90 19.06 27.94
N LYS A 326 9.10 19.61 28.87
CA LYS A 326 9.40 19.52 30.32
C LYS A 326 9.39 18.09 30.85
N LYS A 327 8.57 17.20 30.27
CA LYS A 327 8.52 15.80 30.67
C LYS A 327 9.67 15.00 30.09
N ASP A 328 9.97 15.24 28.81
CA ASP A 328 10.98 14.53 28.06
C ASP A 328 11.46 15.42 26.91
N VAL A 329 12.75 15.73 26.87
CA VAL A 329 13.33 16.55 25.81
C VAL A 329 13.67 15.62 24.65
N GLN A 330 13.02 15.81 23.52
CA GLN A 330 13.31 15.08 22.29
C GLN A 330 13.39 16.03 21.11
N ALA A 331 14.27 15.75 20.15
CA ALA A 331 14.47 16.59 18.99
C ALA A 331 13.17 16.92 18.23
N PRO A 332 12.26 15.97 17.92
CA PRO A 332 10.97 16.28 17.28
C PRO A 332 10.11 17.30 18.04
N TYR A 333 10.17 17.32 19.37
CA TYR A 333 9.38 18.24 20.19
C TYR A 333 9.90 19.66 20.06
N LEU A 334 11.22 19.81 20.04
CA LEU A 334 11.90 21.08 19.80
C LEU A 334 11.61 21.61 18.38
N VAL A 335 11.57 20.73 17.37
CA VAL A 335 11.19 21.12 16.00
C VAL A 335 9.74 21.60 15.94
N LEU A 336 8.80 20.92 16.59
CA LEU A 336 7.42 21.39 16.67
C LEU A 336 7.32 22.74 17.38
N ARG A 337 8.09 22.94 18.45
CA ARG A 337 8.14 24.23 19.14
C ARG A 337 8.70 25.34 18.25
N ALA A 338 9.73 25.06 17.45
CA ALA A 338 10.24 25.99 16.44
C ALA A 338 9.18 26.36 15.40
N GLN A 339 8.37 25.39 14.94
CA GLN A 339 7.28 25.65 13.99
C GLN A 339 6.23 26.59 14.58
N LEU A 340 5.94 26.46 15.87
CA LEU A 340 5.01 27.35 16.56
C LEU A 340 5.62 28.76 16.74
N SER A 341 6.91 28.86 17.06
CA SER A 341 7.63 30.15 17.09
C SER A 341 7.58 30.86 15.73
N GLU A 342 7.77 30.12 14.63
CA GLU A 342 7.64 30.64 13.28
C GLU A 342 6.21 31.13 12.98
N ALA A 343 5.19 30.38 13.39
CA ALA A 343 3.79 30.79 13.26
C ALA A 343 3.47 32.07 14.05
N MET A 344 4.17 32.30 15.17
CA MET A 344 4.10 33.52 15.97
C MET A 344 4.99 34.66 15.43
N ARG A 345 5.71 34.43 14.33
CA ARG A 345 6.70 35.36 13.75
C ARG A 345 7.87 35.69 14.70
N ASN A 346 8.17 34.79 15.64
CA ASN A 346 9.32 34.90 16.53
C ASN A 346 10.50 34.12 15.95
N LYS A 347 11.31 34.81 15.14
CA LYS A 347 12.44 34.20 14.42
C LYS A 347 13.57 33.76 15.36
N ASP A 348 13.88 34.56 16.36
CA ASP A 348 14.99 34.28 17.29
C ASP A 348 14.71 33.00 18.09
N GLU A 349 13.48 32.85 18.57
CA GLU A 349 13.07 31.65 19.32
C GLU A 349 12.96 30.43 18.39
N ARG A 350 12.50 30.60 17.15
CA ARG A 350 12.52 29.53 16.15
C ARG A 350 13.95 29.02 15.92
N ASP A 351 14.89 29.92 15.67
CA ASP A 351 16.28 29.57 15.33
C ASP A 351 16.96 28.89 16.53
N LYS A 352 16.72 29.39 17.75
CA LYS A 352 17.16 28.75 18.99
C LYS A 352 16.67 27.31 19.11
N TYR A 353 15.37 27.05 18.92
CA TYR A 353 14.83 25.70 19.05
C TYR A 353 15.29 24.75 17.92
N LEU A 354 15.59 25.26 16.73
CA LEU A 354 16.18 24.45 15.66
C LEU A 354 17.62 24.06 16.01
N GLU A 355 18.42 24.98 16.56
CA GLU A 355 19.77 24.69 17.03
C GLU A 355 19.77 23.62 18.12
N GLU A 356 18.91 23.77 19.13
CA GLU A 356 18.72 22.77 20.18
C GLU A 356 18.24 21.42 19.60
N ALA A 357 17.30 21.43 18.64
CA ALA A 357 16.82 20.20 18.01
C ALA A 357 17.94 19.45 17.27
N PHE A 358 18.79 20.14 16.50
CA PHE A 358 19.91 19.51 15.81
C PHE A 358 20.97 18.96 16.76
N SER A 359 21.14 19.54 17.94
CA SER A 359 22.03 18.99 18.96
C SER A 359 21.51 17.71 19.62
N GLU A 360 20.18 17.50 19.58
CA GLU A 360 19.51 16.35 20.17
C GLU A 360 19.27 15.21 19.17
N PHE A 361 19.21 15.51 17.86
CA PHE A 361 19.14 14.46 16.84
C PHE A 361 20.41 13.60 16.84
N LYS A 362 20.23 12.29 16.71
CA LYS A 362 21.30 11.35 16.36
C LYS A 362 21.65 11.48 14.87
N ASP A 363 22.71 10.78 14.45
CA ASP A 363 23.04 10.59 13.05
C ASP A 363 21.85 10.01 12.28
N THR A 364 21.64 10.45 11.02
CA THR A 364 20.42 10.08 10.28
C THR A 364 20.24 8.57 10.10
N ALA A 365 21.33 7.81 10.08
CA ALA A 365 21.32 6.35 10.00
C ALA A 365 20.69 5.68 11.24
N ASP A 366 20.74 6.33 12.41
CA ASP A 366 20.28 5.79 13.68
C ASP A 366 18.89 6.32 14.11
N LEU A 367 18.34 7.28 13.37
CA LEU A 367 16.99 7.81 13.59
C LEU A 367 15.93 6.79 13.15
N ASP A 368 14.79 6.68 13.82
CA ASP A 368 13.66 5.96 13.22
C ASP A 368 12.99 6.80 12.10
N ASP A 369 12.04 6.21 11.35
CA ASP A 369 11.41 6.91 10.22
C ASP A 369 10.62 8.16 10.64
N TRP A 370 10.09 8.16 11.86
CA TRP A 370 9.36 9.29 12.42
C TRP A 370 10.33 10.41 12.79
N GLU A 371 11.41 10.09 13.49
CA GLU A 371 12.48 11.02 13.85
C GLU A 371 13.15 11.62 12.60
N LEU A 372 13.43 10.80 11.58
CA LEU A 372 14.03 11.23 10.31
C LEU A 372 13.13 12.22 9.55
N GLY A 373 11.81 12.03 9.59
CA GLY A 373 10.85 12.98 9.03
C GLY A 373 10.87 14.34 9.75
N TRP A 374 11.03 14.34 11.06
CA TRP A 374 11.19 15.57 11.86
C TRP A 374 12.54 16.24 11.65
N TYR A 375 13.61 15.47 11.47
CA TYR A 375 14.93 15.99 11.08
C TYR A 375 14.85 16.73 9.75
N LEU A 376 14.24 16.11 8.72
CA LEU A 376 14.05 16.76 7.42
C LEU A 376 13.22 18.05 7.54
N THR A 377 12.17 18.03 8.37
CA THR A 377 11.37 19.22 8.66
C THR A 377 12.22 20.34 9.26
N ALA A 378 13.09 20.02 10.22
CA ALA A 378 14.01 20.98 10.81
C ALA A 378 14.98 21.56 9.77
N ALA A 379 15.56 20.71 8.92
CA ALA A 379 16.51 21.10 7.87
C ALA A 379 15.87 22.08 6.87
N VAL A 380 14.64 21.81 6.44
CA VAL A 380 13.87 22.69 5.55
C VAL A 380 13.60 24.04 6.21
N MET A 381 13.21 24.06 7.48
CA MET A 381 12.94 25.30 8.22
C MET A 381 14.22 26.14 8.43
N ALA A 382 15.34 25.48 8.71
CA ALA A 382 16.65 26.10 8.84
C ALA A 382 17.23 26.56 7.48
N LYS A 383 16.66 26.09 6.36
CA LYS A 383 17.18 26.25 5.00
C LYS A 383 18.58 25.65 4.83
N ASP A 384 18.87 24.57 5.54
CA ASP A 384 20.15 23.85 5.50
C ASP A 384 20.09 22.75 4.42
N LYS A 385 20.65 23.04 3.24
CA LYS A 385 20.59 22.15 2.08
C LYS A 385 21.42 20.88 2.23
N ASP A 386 22.44 20.89 3.07
CA ASP A 386 23.28 19.72 3.28
C ASP A 386 22.53 18.69 4.15
N LYS A 387 21.92 19.15 5.25
CA LYS A 387 21.07 18.31 6.11
C LYS A 387 19.81 17.81 5.39
N GLU A 388 19.19 18.65 4.55
CA GLU A 388 18.08 18.21 3.68
C GLU A 388 18.52 17.04 2.79
N LYS A 389 19.69 17.13 2.17
CA LYS A 389 20.22 16.09 1.28
C LYS A 389 20.58 14.81 2.03
N GLU A 390 21.15 14.93 3.22
CA GLU A 390 21.48 13.81 4.11
C GLU A 390 20.22 12.99 4.43
N ALA A 391 19.18 13.64 4.95
CA ALA A 391 17.93 12.99 5.30
C ALA A 391 17.23 12.33 4.10
N ASN A 392 17.18 13.02 2.95
CA ASN A 392 16.61 12.44 1.73
C ASN A 392 17.40 11.23 1.23
N THR A 393 18.73 11.24 1.37
CA THR A 393 19.58 10.10 0.99
C THR A 393 19.29 8.88 1.87
N GLU A 394 19.13 9.08 3.17
CA GLU A 394 18.77 8.00 4.10
C GLU A 394 17.34 7.50 3.85
N GLN A 395 16.36 8.37 3.59
CA GLN A 395 15.01 7.95 3.19
C GLN A 395 15.03 7.09 1.92
N LEU A 396 15.80 7.49 0.90
CA LEU A 396 15.98 6.72 -0.33
C LEU A 396 16.66 5.37 -0.08
N LYS A 397 17.62 5.31 0.83
CA LYS A 397 18.27 4.07 1.24
C LYS A 397 17.28 3.14 1.95
N ARG A 398 16.43 3.65 2.85
CA ARG A 398 15.40 2.87 3.54
C ARG A 398 14.28 2.41 2.62
N SER A 399 13.84 3.23 1.67
CA SER A 399 12.85 2.77 0.67
C SER A 399 13.40 1.64 -0.19
N ARG A 400 14.73 1.60 -0.41
CA ARG A 400 15.41 0.47 -1.06
C ARG A 400 15.53 -0.73 -0.11
N GLY A 401 15.87 -0.52 1.17
CA GLY A 401 15.97 -1.57 2.20
C GLY A 401 14.65 -2.22 2.63
N ALA A 402 13.53 -1.48 2.68
CA ALA A 402 12.20 -2.06 2.87
C ALA A 402 11.80 -2.94 1.67
N SER A 403 12.30 -2.59 0.49
CA SER A 403 12.22 -3.44 -0.69
C SER A 403 13.16 -4.66 -0.61
N GLU A 404 14.24 -4.66 0.19
CA GLU A 404 15.17 -5.80 0.34
C GLU A 404 14.52 -7.07 0.90
N SER A 405 13.51 -6.97 1.77
CA SER A 405 12.71 -8.15 2.17
C SER A 405 11.89 -8.76 1.02
N MET A 406 11.68 -8.01 -0.06
CA MET A 406 11.06 -8.43 -1.34
C MET A 406 12.08 -8.52 -2.51
N GLN A 407 13.35 -8.15 -2.30
CA GLN A 407 14.41 -8.05 -3.32
C GLN A 407 15.59 -9.01 -3.07
N ALA A 408 15.49 -10.00 -2.18
CA ALA A 408 16.48 -11.07 -2.15
C ALA A 408 16.51 -11.83 -3.49
N GLY A 409 17.71 -12.19 -3.95
CA GLY A 409 17.96 -12.86 -5.24
C GLY A 409 18.25 -11.92 -6.43
N MET A 410 18.97 -12.45 -7.41
CA MET A 410 19.36 -11.76 -8.65
C MET A 410 18.23 -11.77 -9.68
N LEU A 411 18.00 -10.64 -10.37
CA LEU A 411 17.10 -10.64 -11.53
C LEU A 411 17.71 -11.40 -12.71
N PRO A 412 16.91 -12.05 -13.56
CA PRO A 412 17.40 -12.60 -14.83
C PRO A 412 17.91 -11.48 -15.74
N ILE A 413 18.79 -11.83 -16.69
CA ILE A 413 19.24 -10.94 -17.76
C ILE A 413 18.39 -11.17 -19.02
N SER A 414 18.38 -10.20 -19.94
CA SER A 414 17.75 -10.37 -21.26
C SER A 414 18.64 -11.20 -22.18
N SER A 415 18.09 -12.21 -22.85
CA SER A 415 18.88 -13.05 -23.78
C SER A 415 19.25 -12.38 -25.10
N ARG A 416 18.85 -11.10 -25.32
CA ARG A 416 19.20 -10.32 -26.52
C ARG A 416 20.67 -9.88 -26.57
N GLU A 417 21.40 -9.87 -25.45
CA GLU A 417 22.79 -9.36 -25.40
C GLU A 417 23.91 -10.36 -25.79
N LEU A 418 23.60 -11.61 -26.13
CA LEU A 418 24.65 -12.61 -26.45
C LEU A 418 25.05 -12.66 -27.93
N GLN A 419 24.53 -11.77 -28.77
CA GLN A 419 25.05 -11.55 -30.12
C GLN A 419 25.90 -10.28 -30.13
N ILE A 420 27.19 -10.44 -30.48
CA ILE A 420 28.22 -9.41 -30.71
C ILE A 420 29.08 -9.05 -29.49
N ARG A 421 30.04 -9.91 -29.17
CA ARG A 421 31.46 -9.56 -29.00
C ARG A 421 32.32 -10.80 -29.32
N GLY A 422 32.59 -10.97 -30.61
CA GLY A 422 33.41 -12.06 -31.12
C GLY A 422 33.78 -11.77 -32.55
N LEU A 423 34.64 -10.76 -32.74
CA LEU A 423 35.64 -10.62 -33.80
C LEU A 423 36.68 -9.59 -33.34
#